data_AF-A0A0D8BDW8-F1
#
_entry.id   AF-A0A0D8BDW8-F1
#
_cell.length_a   1.000
_cell.length_b   1.000
_cell.length_c   1.000
_cell.angle_alpha   90.00
_cell.angle_beta   90.00
_cell.angle_gamma   90.00
#
_symmetry.space_group_name_H-M   'P 1'
#
loop_
_entity.id
_entity.type
_entity.pdbx_description
1 polymer ?
#
loop_
_entity_poly.entity_id
_entity_poly.type
_entity_poly.pdbx_seq_one_letter_code
_entity_poly.pdbx_strand_id
1 'polypeptide(L)'
;MAGVPARLEGPEEIRAYFAAAAKAPIRWEKFDDMVVHETADPEVVIVEYNARGKITTTGAAYQQSIIAVFQVHDGKIVLYRDYLNPLALAEARMELSTPAE
;
A
#
# COMPACT_ATOMS: atom_id res chain seq x y z
N MET A 1 12.64 3.53 4.31
CA MET A 1 12.14 4.89 4.57
C MET A 1 12.21 5.15 6.07
N ALA A 2 12.79 6.26 6.52
CA ALA A 2 12.81 6.58 7.94
C ALA A 2 11.37 6.77 8.45
N GLY A 3 10.99 6.11 9.55
CA GLY A 3 9.67 6.23 10.18
C GLY A 3 8.61 5.20 9.76
N VAL A 4 8.86 4.36 8.74
CA VAL A 4 7.99 3.21 8.42
C VAL A 4 8.56 1.97 9.10
N PRO A 5 7.83 1.28 9.97
CA PRO A 5 8.31 0.07 10.62
C PRO A 5 8.54 -1.03 9.58
N ALA A 6 9.63 -1.79 9.73
CA ALA A 6 9.94 -2.90 8.83
C ALA A 6 8.95 -4.07 8.99
N ARG A 7 8.23 -4.12 10.12
CA ARG A 7 7.26 -5.16 10.46
C ARG A 7 6.27 -4.61 11.49
N LEU A 8 5.01 -5.01 11.36
CA LEU A 8 3.93 -4.76 12.31
C LEU A 8 3.46 -6.10 12.84
N GLU A 9 3.26 -6.24 14.14
CA GLU A 9 2.84 -7.49 14.75
C GLU A 9 1.54 -7.33 15.57
N GLY A 10 0.57 -8.17 15.26
CA GLY A 10 -0.70 -8.20 15.97
C GLY A 10 -1.69 -7.09 15.55
N PRO A 11 -2.98 -7.27 15.90
CA PRO A 11 -4.05 -6.42 15.41
C PRO A 11 -3.95 -4.97 15.88
N GLU A 12 -3.46 -4.72 17.09
CA GLU A 12 -3.39 -3.37 17.66
C GLU A 12 -2.34 -2.50 16.95
N GLU A 13 -1.13 -3.02 16.72
CA GLU A 13 -0.09 -2.29 15.97
C GLU A 13 -0.52 -2.02 14.53
N ILE A 14 -1.12 -3.03 13.88
CA ILE A 14 -1.64 -2.91 12.51
C ILE A 14 -2.72 -1.82 12.45
N ARG A 15 -3.68 -1.82 13.38
CA ARG A 15 -4.74 -0.79 13.45
C ARG A 15 -4.17 0.60 13.67
N ALA A 16 -3.25 0.75 14.61
CA ALA A 16 -2.62 2.03 14.91
C ALA A 16 -1.86 2.59 13.69
N TYR A 17 -1.11 1.72 13.00
CA TYR A 17 -0.39 2.09 11.79
C TYR A 17 -1.34 2.57 10.68
N PHE A 18 -2.38 1.79 10.35
CA PHE A 18 -3.31 2.19 9.29
C PHE A 18 -4.18 3.40 9.68
N ALA A 19 -4.51 3.59 10.96
CA ALA A 19 -5.18 4.80 11.44
C ALA A 19 -4.30 6.06 11.27
N ALA A 20 -2.98 5.94 11.43
CA ALA A 20 -2.04 7.02 11.13
C ALA A 20 -1.89 7.22 9.62
N ALA A 21 -1.74 6.14 8.85
CA ALA A 21 -1.61 6.19 7.39
C ALA A 21 -2.86 6.80 6.70
N ALA A 22 -4.05 6.58 7.24
CA ALA A 22 -5.30 7.17 6.75
C ALA A 22 -5.35 8.72 6.84
N LYS A 23 -4.45 9.33 7.63
CA LYS A 23 -4.30 10.80 7.71
C LYS A 23 -3.35 11.36 6.66
N ALA A 24 -2.68 10.51 5.89
CA ALA A 24 -1.81 10.96 4.81
C ALA A 24 -2.63 11.75 3.77
N PRO A 25 -2.05 12.77 3.12
CA PRO A 25 -2.72 13.61 2.13
C PRO A 25 -2.88 12.89 0.77
N ILE A 26 -3.35 11.65 0.78
CA ILE A 26 -3.62 10.84 -0.41
C ILE A 26 -5.06 10.37 -0.31
N ARG A 27 -5.87 10.69 -1.31
CA ARG A 27 -7.21 10.13 -1.49
C ARG A 27 -7.15 9.06 -2.56
N TRP A 28 -7.31 7.81 -2.17
CA TRP A 28 -7.47 6.70 -3.10
C TRP A 28 -8.82 6.78 -3.80
N GLU A 29 -8.81 6.56 -5.11
CA GLU A 29 -10.00 6.67 -5.98
C GLU A 29 -10.34 5.33 -6.63
N LYS A 30 -9.33 4.51 -6.94
CA LYS A 30 -9.53 3.24 -7.64
C LYS A 30 -8.43 2.23 -7.34
N PHE A 31 -8.81 0.95 -7.29
CA PHE A 31 -7.90 -0.18 -7.35
C PHE A 31 -8.28 -0.99 -8.59
N ASP A 32 -7.34 -1.21 -9.51
CA ASP A 32 -7.61 -1.89 -10.77
C ASP A 32 -6.47 -2.80 -11.23
N ASP A 33 -6.70 -3.48 -12.35
CA ASP A 33 -5.78 -4.43 -12.96
C ASP A 33 -5.34 -5.54 -12.00
N MET A 34 -6.29 -5.97 -11.15
CA MET A 34 -6.02 -7.00 -10.14
C MET A 34 -5.82 -8.36 -10.81
N VAL A 35 -4.65 -8.94 -10.59
CA VAL A 35 -4.31 -10.30 -10.99
C VAL A 35 -3.98 -11.10 -9.75
N VAL A 36 -4.62 -12.24 -9.60
CA VAL A 36 -4.36 -13.19 -8.50
C VAL A 36 -3.59 -14.37 -9.07
N HIS A 37 -2.44 -14.65 -8.45
CA HIS A 37 -1.62 -15.82 -8.75
C HIS A 37 -1.75 -16.82 -7.60
N GLU A 38 -2.32 -17.98 -7.94
CA GLU A 38 -2.23 -19.15 -7.08
C GLU A 38 -0.77 -19.64 -7.06
N THR A 39 -0.33 -20.11 -5.89
CA THR A 39 1.01 -20.68 -5.74
C THR A 39 0.91 -22.19 -5.49
N ALA A 40 2.06 -22.88 -5.48
CA ALA A 40 2.09 -24.30 -5.13
C ALA A 40 1.73 -24.57 -3.66
N ASP A 41 1.86 -23.56 -2.79
CA ASP A 41 1.37 -23.61 -1.43
C ASP A 41 -0.06 -23.03 -1.39
N PRO A 42 -1.10 -23.83 -1.08
CA PRO A 42 -2.48 -23.37 -1.09
C PRO A 42 -2.77 -22.30 -0.03
N GLU A 43 -1.91 -22.14 0.97
CA GLU A 43 -2.02 -21.07 1.98
C GLU A 43 -1.36 -19.76 1.52
N VAL A 44 -0.72 -19.72 0.35
CA VAL A 44 -0.04 -18.53 -0.16
C VAL A 44 -0.62 -18.08 -1.49
N VAL A 45 -0.99 -16.80 -1.57
CA VAL A 45 -1.44 -16.15 -2.81
C VAL A 45 -0.63 -14.87 -3.06
N ILE A 46 -0.37 -14.59 -4.33
CA ILE A 46 0.26 -13.35 -4.77
C ILE A 46 -0.77 -12.53 -5.53
N VAL A 47 -0.89 -11.24 -5.23
CA VAL A 47 -1.81 -10.33 -5.90
C VAL A 47 -1.04 -9.16 -6.48
N GLU A 48 -1.16 -8.94 -7.78
CA GLU A 48 -0.65 -7.76 -8.46
C GLU A 48 -1.83 -6.80 -8.73
N TYR A 49 -1.67 -5.52 -8.45
CA TYR A 49 -2.71 -4.53 -8.71
C TYR A 49 -2.16 -3.10 -8.76
N ASN A 50 -2.93 -2.20 -9.38
CA ASN A 50 -2.66 -0.78 -9.40
C ASN A 50 -3.60 -0.05 -8.43
N ALA A 51 -3.05 0.86 -7.63
CA ALA A 51 -3.79 1.78 -6.78
C ALA A 51 -3.65 3.20 -7.36
N ARG A 52 -4.78 3.85 -7.62
CA ARG A 52 -4.86 5.19 -8.20
C ARG A 52 -5.57 6.14 -7.24
N GLY A 53 -5.07 7.35 -7.14
CA GLY A 53 -5.61 8.38 -6.29
C GLY A 53 -5.05 9.76 -6.62
N LYS A 54 -5.25 10.68 -5.69
CA LYS A 54 -4.74 12.06 -5.79
C LYS A 54 -4.09 12.50 -4.49
N ILE A 55 -3.06 13.31 -4.63
CA ILE A 55 -2.51 14.07 -3.51
C ILE A 55 -3.50 15.19 -3.19
N THR A 56 -4.06 15.22 -1.99
CA THR A 56 -5.18 16.11 -1.65
C THR A 56 -4.75 17.57 -1.53
N THR A 57 -3.47 17.84 -1.28
CA THR A 57 -2.92 19.19 -1.13
C THR A 57 -2.66 19.88 -2.47
N THR A 58 -2.24 19.13 -3.50
CA THR A 58 -1.87 19.68 -4.82
C THR A 58 -2.84 19.30 -5.93
N GLY A 59 -3.66 18.26 -5.73
CA GLY A 59 -4.52 17.68 -6.76
C GLY A 59 -3.78 16.77 -7.75
N ALA A 60 -2.46 16.61 -7.61
CA ALA A 60 -1.64 15.78 -8.48
C ALA A 60 -2.10 14.32 -8.46
N ALA A 61 -2.05 13.67 -9.61
CA ALA A 61 -2.36 12.24 -9.72
C ALA A 61 -1.28 11.42 -9.01
N TYR A 62 -1.71 10.40 -8.26
CA TYR A 62 -0.83 9.43 -7.64
C TYR A 62 -1.23 8.03 -8.10
N GLN A 63 -0.26 7.29 -8.63
CA GLN A 63 -0.44 5.91 -9.03
C GLN A 63 0.67 5.06 -8.40
N GLN A 64 0.28 3.92 -7.85
CA GLN A 64 1.19 2.96 -7.24
C GLN A 64 0.90 1.58 -7.82
N SER A 65 1.94 0.85 -8.22
CA SER A 65 1.85 -0.55 -8.64
C SER A 65 2.34 -1.42 -7.49
N ILE A 66 1.53 -2.39 -7.10
CA ILE A 66 1.75 -3.21 -5.91
C ILE A 66 1.79 -4.68 -6.31
N ILE A 67 2.78 -5.39 -5.77
CA ILE A 67 2.76 -6.85 -5.64
C ILE A 67 2.62 -7.16 -4.16
N ALA A 68 1.56 -7.88 -3.79
CA ALA A 68 1.29 -8.28 -2.42
C ALA A 68 1.33 -9.80 -2.27
N VAL A 69 2.01 -10.28 -1.24
CA VAL A 69 2.05 -11.69 -0.85
C VAL A 69 1.23 -11.85 0.42
N PHE A 70 0.24 -12.73 0.37
CA PHE A 70 -0.60 -13.07 1.51
C PHE A 70 -0.37 -14.52 1.92
N GLN A 71 -0.24 -14.76 3.22
CA GLN A 71 -0.40 -16.09 3.80
C GLN A 71 -1.76 -16.15 4.50
N VAL A 72 -2.54 -17.18 4.21
CA VAL A 72 -3.89 -17.38 4.70
C VAL A 72 -3.97 -18.74 5.38
N HIS A 73 -4.44 -18.75 6.62
CA HIS A 73 -4.66 -19.97 7.40
C HIS A 73 -6.06 -19.91 8.01
N ASP A 74 -6.83 -20.99 7.88
CA ASP A 74 -8.24 -21.06 8.34
C ASP A 74 -9.09 -19.86 7.90
N GLY A 75 -8.92 -19.43 6.64
CA GLY A 75 -9.64 -18.30 6.06
C GLY A 75 -9.25 -16.91 6.62
N LYS A 76 -8.17 -16.82 7.40
CA LYS A 76 -7.64 -15.56 7.95
C LYS A 76 -6.28 -15.23 7.38
N ILE A 77 -6.04 -13.95 7.08
CA ILE A 77 -4.70 -13.48 6.71
C ILE A 77 -3.82 -13.52 7.96
N VAL A 78 -2.76 -14.33 7.92
CA VAL A 78 -1.77 -14.45 9.00
C VAL A 78 -0.47 -13.71 8.68
N LEU A 79 -0.22 -13.42 7.40
CA LEU A 79 0.87 -12.56 6.94
C LEU A 79 0.44 -11.75 5.72
N TYR A 80 0.80 -10.47 5.71
CA TYR A 80 0.71 -9.59 4.56
C TYR A 80 2.08 -8.93 4.34
N ARG A 81 2.54 -8.92 3.09
CA ARG A 81 3.74 -8.18 2.67
C ARG A 81 3.49 -7.58 1.30
N ASP A 82 3.77 -6.30 1.14
CA ASP A 82 3.73 -5.63 -0.16
C ASP A 82 5.11 -5.19 -0.65
N TYR A 83 5.19 -5.09 -1.97
CA TYR A 83 6.30 -4.56 -2.73
C TYR A 83 5.73 -3.47 -3.62
N LEU A 84 6.19 -2.24 -3.37
CA LEU A 84 5.70 -1.03 -4.02
C LEU A 84 6.74 -0.53 -5.03
N ASN A 85 6.31 0.17 -6.07
CA ASN A 85 7.20 0.93 -6.94
C ASN A 85 7.83 2.09 -6.14
N PRO A 86 9.16 2.08 -5.90
CA PRO A 86 9.83 3.11 -5.12
C PRO A 86 9.90 4.46 -5.85
N LEU A 87 9.82 4.48 -7.19
CA LEU A 87 9.83 5.72 -7.96
C LEU A 87 8.53 6.51 -7.75
N ALA A 88 7.38 5.84 -7.77
CA ALA A 88 6.09 6.47 -7.48
C ALA A 88 6.06 7.08 -6.06
N LEU A 89 6.66 6.42 -5.08
CA LEU A 89 6.80 6.98 -3.73
C LEU A 89 7.71 8.20 -3.68
N ALA A 90 8.79 8.20 -4.46
CA ALA A 90 9.72 9.32 -4.53
C ALA A 90 9.05 10.54 -5.20
N GLU A 91 8.34 10.34 -6.30
CA GLU A 91 7.58 11.37 -7.01
C GLU A 91 6.51 11.99 -6.11
N ALA A 92 5.70 11.16 -5.45
CA ALA A 92 4.68 11.65 -4.52
C ALA A 92 5.30 12.48 -3.37
N ARG A 93 6.48 12.10 -2.89
CA ARG A 93 7.18 12.86 -1.85
C ARG A 93 7.66 14.23 -2.36
N MET A 94 8.14 14.31 -3.60
CA MET A 94 8.53 15.59 -4.21
C MET A 94 7.33 16.53 -4.31
N GLU A 95 6.18 16.01 -4.77
CA GLU A 95 4.91 16.75 -4.84
C GLU A 95 4.47 17.25 -3.45
N LEU A 96 4.57 16.42 -2.41
CA LEU A 96 4.21 16.80 -1.04
C LEU A 96 5.16 17.84 -0.41
N SER A 97 6.38 17.96 -0.92
CA SER A 97 7.35 18.97 -0.46
C SER A 97 7.26 20.30 -1.21
N THR A 98 6.48 20.36 -2.28
CA THR A 98 6.28 21.58 -3.08
C THR A 98 5.20 22.43 -2.40
N PRO A 99 5.49 23.71 -2.06
CA PRO A 99 4.48 24.59 -1.49
C PRO A 99 3.32 24.77 -2.48
N ALA A 100 2.08 24.71 -2.00
CA ALA A 100 0.94 25.15 -2.80
C ALA A 100 1.08 26.66 -3.06
N GLU A 101 0.99 27.05 -4.34
CA GLU A 101 0.99 28.45 -4.78
C GLU A 101 -0.30 29.17 -4.38
#